data_AF-A0A969GF14-F1
#
_entry.id   AF-A0A969GF14-F1
#
_cell.length_a   1.000
_cell.length_b   1.000
_cell.length_c   1.000
_cell.angle_alpha   90.00
_cell.angle_beta   90.00
_cell.angle_gamma   90.00
#
_symmetry.space_group_name_H-M   'P 1'
#
loop_
_entity.id
_entity.type
_entity.pdbx_description
1 polymer ?
#
loop_
_entity_poly.entity_id
_entity_poly.type
_entity_poly.pdbx_seq_one_letter_code
_entity_poly.pdbx_strand_id
1 'polypeptide(L)'
;MKGFNYKKAVQALNFFAIKEGGSINKMKALKLVWLSDRLHLRQYSRTITGDIYFALKNGPVASTTRNLMEDWEIGDCHHLWSLETIERVYRNSFITQGQDNYFLILLKT
;
A
#
# COMPACT_ATOMS: atom_id res chain seq x y z
N MET A 1 -4.03 -12.51 -15.82
CA MET A 1 -4.08 -11.97 -14.45
C MET A 1 -4.38 -10.48 -14.52
N LYS A 2 -5.23 -9.94 -13.64
CA LYS A 2 -5.46 -8.49 -13.57
C LYS A 2 -4.25 -7.85 -12.88
N GLY A 3 -3.68 -6.79 -13.46
CA GLY A 3 -2.51 -6.11 -12.91
C GLY A 3 -2.78 -5.41 -11.57
N PHE A 4 -1.73 -4.86 -10.96
CA PHE A 4 -1.79 -4.11 -9.71
C PHE A 4 -2.85 -3.01 -9.76
N ASN A 5 -3.62 -2.87 -8.68
CA ASN A 5 -4.66 -1.85 -8.56
C ASN A 5 -4.37 -0.93 -7.37
N TYR A 6 -3.75 0.22 -7.66
CA TYR A 6 -3.37 1.22 -6.65
C TYR A 6 -4.57 1.74 -5.86
N LYS A 7 -5.75 1.89 -6.48
CA LYS A 7 -6.95 2.37 -5.79
C LYS A 7 -7.38 1.41 -4.69
N LYS A 8 -7.40 0.10 -4.99
CA LYS A 8 -7.70 -0.93 -4.00
C LYS A 8 -6.65 -1.01 -2.91
N ALA A 9 -5.36 -0.86 -3.25
CA ALA A 9 -4.30 -0.85 -2.27
C ALA A 9 -4.44 0.33 -1.29
N VAL A 10 -4.63 1.55 -1.81
CA VAL A 10 -4.87 2.76 -1.02
C VAL A 10 -6.09 2.60 -0.11
N GLN A 11 -7.21 2.09 -0.64
CA GLN A 11 -8.41 1.89 0.16
C GLN A 11 -8.29 0.77 1.19
N ALA A 12 -7.52 -0.29 0.91
CA ALA A 12 -7.22 -1.32 1.90
C ALA A 12 -6.38 -0.76 3.05
N LEU A 13 -5.35 0.04 2.74
CA LEU A 13 -4.56 0.75 3.75
C LEU A 13 -5.42 1.70 4.59
N ASN A 14 -6.28 2.49 3.92
CA ASN A 14 -7.25 3.38 4.55
C ASN A 14 -8.16 2.59 5.51
N PHE A 15 -8.73 1.48 5.05
CA PHE A 15 -9.57 0.62 5.88
C PHE A 15 -8.83 0.08 7.11
N PHE A 16 -7.57 -0.37 6.96
CA PHE A 16 -6.80 -0.90 8.08
C PHE A 16 -6.50 0.16 9.13
N ALA A 17 -6.10 1.38 8.75
CA ALA A 17 -5.85 2.40 9.77
C ALA A 17 -7.15 2.95 10.39
N ILE A 18 -8.28 2.97 9.67
CA ILE A 18 -9.60 3.24 10.30
C ILE A 18 -9.88 2.20 11.40
N LYS A 19 -9.62 0.92 11.12
CA LYS A 19 -9.81 -0.16 12.10
C LYS A 19 -8.81 -0.12 13.26
N GLU A 20 -7.69 0.58 13.11
CA GLU A 20 -6.67 0.77 14.16
C GLU A 20 -6.83 2.08 14.94
N GLY A 21 -7.87 2.88 14.67
CA GLY A 21 -8.13 4.12 15.39
C GLY A 21 -7.51 5.38 14.74
N GLY A 22 -7.24 5.33 13.43
CA GLY A 22 -6.85 6.48 12.62
C GLY A 22 -5.37 6.53 12.24
N SER A 23 -4.53 5.67 12.83
CA SER A 23 -3.13 5.52 12.43
C SER A 23 -2.69 4.06 12.49
N ILE A 24 -1.76 3.69 11.61
CA ILE A 24 -1.22 2.33 11.53
C ILE A 24 0.28 2.36 11.27
N ASN A 25 1.00 1.43 11.90
CA ASN A 25 2.41 1.20 11.61
C ASN A 25 2.61 0.65 10.18
N LYS A 26 3.59 1.18 9.44
CA LYS A 26 3.84 0.81 8.03
C LYS A 26 4.01 -0.71 7.83
N MET A 27 4.80 -1.33 8.71
CA MET A 27 5.09 -2.77 8.64
C MET A 27 3.84 -3.60 8.87
N LYS A 28 2.99 -3.20 9.83
CA LYS A 28 1.73 -3.87 10.13
C LYS A 28 0.77 -3.78 8.94
N ALA A 29 0.63 -2.59 8.35
CA ALA A 29 -0.22 -2.38 7.18
C ALA A 29 0.19 -3.27 6.00
N LEU A 30 1.48 -3.32 5.66
CA LEU A 30 1.99 -4.16 4.57
C LEU A 30 1.75 -5.65 4.81
N LYS A 31 1.92 -6.11 6.05
CA LYS A 31 1.65 -7.51 6.43
C LYS A 31 0.17 -7.84 6.33
N LEU A 32 -0.72 -6.92 6.69
CA LEU A 32 -2.16 -7.09 6.54
C LEU A 32 -2.58 -7.16 5.07
N VAL A 33 -1.99 -6.34 4.19
CA VAL A 33 -2.22 -6.42 2.74
C VAL A 33 -1.82 -7.80 2.22
N TRP A 34 -0.62 -8.27 2.53
CA TRP A 34 -0.16 -9.60 2.14
C TRP A 34 -1.08 -10.72 2.66
N LEU A 35 -1.47 -10.66 3.93
CA LEU A 35 -2.34 -11.66 4.54
C LEU A 35 -3.71 -11.70 3.86
N SER A 36 -4.26 -10.53 3.53
CA SER A 36 -5.55 -10.38 2.87
C SER A 36 -5.52 -10.96 1.46
N ASP A 37 -4.48 -10.64 0.68
CA ASP A 37 -4.27 -11.20 -0.65
C ASP A 37 -4.07 -12.71 -0.61
N ARG A 38 -3.29 -13.21 0.36
CA ARG A 38 -3.05 -14.65 0.52
C ARG A 38 -4.33 -15.40 0.86
N LEU A 39 -5.16 -14.86 1.75
CA LEU A 39 -6.45 -15.45 2.10
C LEU A 39 -7.41 -15.42 0.92
N HIS A 40 -7.50 -14.29 0.21
CA HIS A 40 -8.35 -14.14 -0.97
C HIS A 40 -7.93 -15.07 -2.11
N LEU A 41 -6.62 -15.26 -2.28
CA LEU A 41 -6.06 -16.18 -3.27
C LEU A 41 -6.43 -17.63 -2.94
N ARG A 42 -6.41 -18.02 -1.66
CA ARG A 42 -6.81 -19.36 -1.22
C ARG A 42 -8.30 -19.63 -1.40
N GLN A 43 -9.14 -18.62 -1.21
CA GLN A 43 -10.60 -18.76 -1.27
C GLN A 43 -11.18 -18.60 -2.67
N TYR A 44 -10.63 -17.68 -3.48
CA TYR A 44 -11.21 -17.24 -4.74
C TYR A 44 -10.24 -17.29 -5.92
N SER A 45 -9.06 -17.89 -5.75
CA SER A 45 -8.02 -18.02 -6.78
C SER A 45 -7.59 -16.70 -7.41
N ARG A 46 -7.74 -15.58 -6.67
CA ARG A 46 -7.34 -14.23 -7.10
C ARG A 46 -6.88 -13.40 -5.90
N THR A 47 -6.00 -12.43 -6.14
CA THR A 47 -5.62 -11.42 -5.15
C THR A 47 -6.58 -10.22 -5.16
N ILE A 48 -6.59 -9.45 -4.08
CA ILE A 48 -7.41 -8.24 -3.93
C ILE A 48 -6.72 -7.07 -4.65
N THR A 49 -5.45 -6.83 -4.33
CA THR A 49 -4.68 -5.68 -4.85
C THR A 49 -3.90 -6.02 -6.11
N GLY A 50 -3.49 -7.27 -6.30
CA GLY A 50 -2.64 -7.66 -7.43
C GLY A 50 -1.19 -7.23 -7.22
N ASP A 51 -0.73 -7.16 -5.98
CA ASP A 51 0.63 -6.75 -5.65
C ASP A 51 1.69 -7.79 -6.04
N ILE A 52 2.94 -7.31 -6.14
CA ILE A 52 4.14 -8.12 -6.32
C ILE A 52 4.79 -8.31 -4.96
N TYR A 53 4.92 -9.57 -4.55
CA TYR A 53 5.45 -9.94 -3.25
C TYR A 53 6.89 -10.43 -3.36
N PHE A 54 7.77 -9.85 -2.54
CA PHE A 54 9.16 -10.28 -2.41
C PHE A 54 9.41 -10.85 -1.01
N ALA A 55 10.14 -11.96 -0.93
CA ALA A 55 10.59 -12.54 0.33
C ALA A 55 11.82 -11.78 0.85
N LEU A 56 11.67 -11.05 1.96
CA LEU A 56 12.75 -10.36 2.65
C LEU A 56 13.03 -11.01 4.01
N LYS A 57 14.08 -10.53 4.70
CA LYS A 57 14.50 -11.05 6.01
C LYS A 57 13.36 -11.16 7.04
N ASN A 58 12.43 -10.21 7.02
CA ASN A 58 11.33 -10.12 7.98
C ASN A 58 9.99 -10.69 7.43
N GLY A 59 10.07 -11.49 6.36
CA GLY A 59 8.93 -12.09 5.68
C GLY A 59 8.60 -11.42 4.34
N PRO A 60 7.48 -11.83 3.74
CA PRO A 60 7.03 -11.30 2.46
C PRO A 60 6.56 -9.86 2.58
N VAL A 61 6.93 -9.04 1.59
CA VAL A 61 6.59 -7.62 1.52
C VAL A 61 5.85 -7.33 0.22
N ALA A 62 4.76 -6.58 0.35
CA ALA A 62 3.95 -6.06 -0.74
C ALA A 62 4.70 -4.86 -1.37
N SER A 63 5.58 -5.10 -2.34
CA SER A 63 6.56 -4.11 -2.79
C SER A 63 5.93 -2.92 -3.50
N THR A 64 4.90 -3.16 -4.31
CA THR A 64 4.22 -2.07 -5.04
C THR A 64 3.44 -1.19 -4.08
N THR A 65 2.74 -1.78 -3.11
CA THR A 65 2.08 -1.02 -2.03
C THR A 65 3.08 -0.29 -1.15
N ARG A 66 4.24 -0.89 -0.86
CA ARG A 66 5.33 -0.22 -0.12
C ARG A 66 5.84 1.02 -0.87
N ASN A 67 6.08 0.90 -2.17
CA ASN A 67 6.50 2.04 -2.99
C ASN A 67 5.43 3.13 -3.04
N LEU A 68 4.14 2.76 -3.01
CA LEU A 68 3.04 3.72 -2.92
C LEU A 68 3.04 4.47 -1.58
N MET A 69 3.42 3.79 -0.50
CA MET A 69 3.51 4.30 0.87
C MET A 69 4.74 5.19 1.12
N GLU A 70 5.85 4.93 0.45
CA GLU A 70 7.08 5.70 0.58
C GLU A 70 7.09 6.85 -0.45
N ASP A 71 7.20 8.09 0.01
CA ASP A 71 7.55 9.19 -0.88
C ASP A 71 9.05 9.11 -1.16
N TRP A 72 9.41 8.40 -2.22
CA TRP A 72 10.72 8.53 -2.81
C TRP A 72 10.78 9.93 -3.44
N GLU A 73 11.52 10.84 -2.79
CA GLU A 73 11.97 12.06 -3.47
C GLU A 73 12.63 11.63 -4.78
N ILE A 74 12.28 12.31 -5.88
CA ILE A 74 12.84 12.02 -7.20
C ILE A 74 14.27 12.57 -7.20
N GLY A 75 15.16 11.89 -6.47
CA GLY A 75 16.60 12.09 -6.51
C GLY A 75 17.16 11.14 -7.54
N ASP A 76 17.31 11.66 -8.76
CA ASP A 76 18.04 11.12 -9.90
C ASP A 76 17.66 9.71 -10.40
N CYS A 77 17.54 9.61 -11.73
CA CYS A 77 17.47 8.38 -12.53
C CYS A 77 16.41 7.28 -12.18
N HIS A 78 15.12 7.50 -12.49
CA HIS A 78 14.21 6.40 -12.89
C HIS A 78 12.96 6.90 -13.66
N HIS A 79 13.14 7.31 -14.92
CA HIS A 79 12.10 7.92 -15.75
C HIS A 79 10.94 6.96 -16.17
N LEU A 80 11.01 5.66 -15.86
CA LEU A 80 10.07 4.65 -16.38
C LEU A 80 9.25 3.87 -15.33
N TRP A 81 9.54 4.04 -14.03
CA TRP A 81 8.82 3.36 -12.92
C TRP A 81 8.35 4.33 -11.84
N SER A 82 8.32 5.63 -12.14
CA SER A 82 7.61 6.59 -11.30
C SER A 82 6.14 6.19 -11.30
N LEU A 83 5.54 6.03 -10.12
CA LEU A 83 4.09 6.06 -9.97
C LEU A 83 3.55 7.17 -10.88
N GLU A 84 2.53 6.88 -11.69
CA GLU A 84 1.91 7.93 -12.50
C GLU A 84 1.43 9.04 -11.56
N THR A 85 1.51 10.30 -11.99
CA THR A 85 1.04 11.45 -11.21
C THR A 85 -0.37 11.23 -10.64
N ILE A 86 -1.20 10.47 -11.34
CA ILE A 86 -2.56 10.06 -10.95
C ILE A 86 -2.58 9.21 -9.67
N GLU A 87 -1.67 8.24 -9.52
CA GLU A 87 -1.61 7.36 -8.35
C GLU A 87 -1.22 8.15 -7.09
N ARG A 88 -0.25 9.06 -7.23
CA ARG A 88 0.17 9.97 -6.16
C ARG A 88 -0.95 10.93 -5.76
N VAL A 89 -1.63 11.54 -6.73
CA VAL A 89 -2.79 12.41 -6.49
C VAL A 89 -3.90 11.66 -5.74
N TYR A 90 -4.22 10.45 -6.18
CA TYR A 90 -5.23 9.62 -5.53
C TYR A 90 -4.81 9.24 -4.10
N ARG A 91 -3.58 8.78 -3.90
CA ARG A 91 -3.05 8.46 -2.57
C ARG A 91 -3.15 9.67 -1.64
N ASN A 92 -2.70 10.83 -2.08
CA ASN A 92 -2.67 12.05 -1.26
C ASN A 92 -4.08 12.51 -0.86
N SER A 93 -5.14 12.08 -1.56
CA SER A 93 -6.51 12.35 -1.13
C SER A 93 -7.01 11.54 0.06
N PHE A 94 -6.35 10.43 0.42
CA PHE A 94 -6.78 9.52 1.49
C PHE A 94 -5.72 9.28 2.57
N ILE A 95 -4.43 9.33 2.23
CA ILE A 95 -3.33 8.97 3.12
C ILE A 95 -2.42 10.19 3.32
N THR A 96 -2.12 10.52 4.58
CA THR A 96 -1.04 11.45 4.94
C THR A 96 0.10 10.70 5.62
N GLN A 97 1.34 11.15 5.38
CA GLN A 97 2.47 10.60 6.12
C GLN A 97 2.43 11.12 7.56
N GLY A 98 2.44 10.20 8.53
CA GLY A 98 2.71 10.52 9.94
C GLY A 98 4.20 10.46 10.25
N GLN A 99 4.60 10.82 11.47
CA GLN A 99 6.01 10.75 11.89
C GLN A 99 6.55 9.31 11.94
N ASP A 100 7.81 9.19 11.52
CA ASP A 100 8.85 8.16 11.68
C ASP A 100 8.55 6.67 11.47
N ASN A 101 7.31 6.17 11.48
CA ASN A 101 6.93 4.79 11.11
C ASN A 101 5.41 4.58 10.99
N TYR A 102 4.63 5.66 11.03
CA TYR A 102 3.17 5.60 11.03
C TYR A 102 2.58 6.33 9.83
N PHE A 103 1.43 5.86 9.36
CA PHE A 103 0.55 6.65 8.48
C PHE A 103 -0.54 7.29 9.32
N LEU A 104 -0.90 8.52 8.97
CA LEU A 104 -2.11 9.18 9.43
C LEU A 104 -3.12 9.13 8.27
N ILE A 105 -4.38 8.85 8.58
CA ILE A 105 -5.45 8.97 7.60
C ILE A 105 -6.11 10.34 7.75
N LEU A 106 -6.30 11.03 6.62
CA LEU A 106 -7.29 12.10 6.55
C LEU A 106 -8.65 11.44 6.30
N LEU A 107 -9.47 11.36 7.35
CA LEU A 107 -10.88 10.99 7.19
C LEU A 107 -11.57 12.11 6.41
N LYS A 108 -11.62 12.00 5.08
CA LYS A 108 -12.65 12.69 4.31
C LYS A 108 -13.92 11.84 4.44
N THR A 109 -14.71 12.17 5.46
CA THR A 109 -16.14 11.80 5.53
C THR A 109 -16.90 12.41 4.36
#